data_AF-A0AAV4AQ24-F1
#
_entry.id   AF-A0AAV4AQ24-F1
#
_cell.length_a   1.000
_cell.length_b   1.000
_cell.length_c   1.000
_cell.angle_alpha   90.00
_cell.angle_beta   90.00
_cell.angle_gamma   90.00
#
_symmetry.space_group_name_H-M   'P 1'
#
loop_
_entity.id
_entity.type
_entity.pdbx_description
1 polymer ?
#
loop_
_entity_poly.entity_id
_entity_poly.type
_entity_poly.pdbx_seq_one_letter_code
_entity_poly.pdbx_strand_id
1 'polypeptide(L)'
;MLIFLYACETWTLNTDIERRIRAMEMRCYRRLLGILYKDHITNEEVSRRIKNAIGPHVDLLTIVRQRKLKWYGHTTRSSGLAKIIMEATVNGGRRGRQKKRWEDNIRE
;
A
#
# COMPACT_ATOMS: atom_id res chain seq x y z
N MET A 1 5.97 -11.67 -3.58
CA MET A 1 5.43 -10.51 -2.84
C MET A 1 6.44 -9.87 -1.89
N LEU A 2 7.37 -10.61 -1.26
CA LEU A 2 8.28 -10.06 -0.24
C LEU A 2 9.14 -8.87 -0.70
N ILE A 3 9.61 -8.89 -1.96
CA ILE A 3 10.41 -7.79 -2.54
C ILE A 3 9.60 -6.49 -2.63
N PHE A 4 8.29 -6.57 -2.91
CA PHE A 4 7.43 -5.39 -2.99
C PHE A 4 7.24 -4.70 -1.63
N LEU A 5 7.25 -5.48 -0.56
CA LEU A 5 7.07 -4.99 0.80
C LEU A 5 8.34 -4.37 1.39
N TYR A 6 9.46 -4.41 0.66
CA TYR A 6 10.68 -3.73 1.06
C TYR A 6 10.47 -2.21 0.98
N ALA A 7 10.73 -1.51 2.09
CA ALA A 7 10.58 -0.06 2.21
C ALA A 7 9.19 0.51 1.92
N CYS A 8 8.12 -0.31 1.84
CA CYS A 8 6.76 0.19 1.58
C CYS A 8 6.25 1.14 2.69
N GLU A 9 6.84 1.05 3.88
CA GLU A 9 6.54 1.88 5.05
C GLU A 9 6.84 3.35 4.82
N THR A 10 7.81 3.68 3.95
CA THR A 10 8.23 5.07 3.68
C THR A 10 7.39 5.75 2.61
N TRP A 11 6.51 5.01 1.91
CA TRP A 11 5.74 5.56 0.81
C TRP A 11 4.59 6.46 1.30
N THR A 12 4.34 7.53 0.55
CA THR A 12 3.10 8.29 0.67
C THR A 12 2.03 7.65 -0.22
N LEU A 13 1.00 7.07 0.38
CA LEU A 13 -0.09 6.38 -0.30
C LEU A 13 -1.04 7.42 -0.90
N ASN A 14 -0.86 7.66 -2.20
CA ASN A 14 -1.81 8.39 -3.04
C ASN A 14 -2.78 7.41 -3.71
N THR A 15 -3.94 7.91 -4.15
CA THR A 15 -4.93 7.11 -4.87
C THR A 15 -4.36 6.41 -6.09
N ASP A 16 -3.44 7.04 -6.82
CA ASP A 16 -2.73 6.43 -7.95
C ASP A 16 -1.85 5.25 -7.51
N ILE A 17 -1.08 5.43 -6.44
CA ILE A 17 -0.22 4.38 -5.89
C ILE A 17 -1.09 3.20 -5.45
N GLU A 18 -2.15 3.43 -4.68
CA GLU A 18 -3.07 2.37 -4.24
C GLU A 18 -3.66 1.60 -5.42
N ARG A 19 -4.07 2.30 -6.49
CA ARG A 19 -4.57 1.67 -7.72
C ARG A 19 -3.50 0.78 -8.36
N ARG A 20 -2.24 1.24 -8.41
CA ARG A 20 -1.11 0.47 -8.95
C ARG A 20 -0.80 -0.76 -8.09
N ILE A 21 -0.87 -0.65 -6.75
CA ILE A 21 -0.71 -1.80 -5.83
C ILE A 21 -1.75 -2.86 -6.14
N ARG A 22 -3.04 -2.48 -6.18
CA ARG A 22 -4.14 -3.39 -6.49
C ARG A 22 -4.00 -4.02 -7.89
N ALA A 23 -3.61 -3.25 -8.89
CA ALA A 23 -3.40 -3.77 -10.25
C ALA A 23 -2.24 -4.78 -10.31
N MET A 24 -1.15 -4.51 -9.60
CA MET A 24 0.00 -5.42 -9.49
C MET A 24 -0.39 -6.74 -8.81
N GLU A 25 -1.09 -6.65 -7.68
CA GLU A 25 -1.62 -7.80 -6.94
C GLU A 25 -2.55 -8.66 -7.83
N MET A 26 -3.50 -8.03 -8.53
CA MET A 26 -4.39 -8.73 -9.46
C MET A 26 -3.65 -9.39 -10.63
N ARG A 27 -2.56 -8.77 -11.12
CA ARG A 27 -1.72 -9.38 -12.15
C ARG A 27 -0.99 -10.61 -11.60
N CYS A 28 -0.53 -10.58 -10.36
CA CYS A 28 0.05 -11.74 -9.69
C CYS A 28 -0.98 -12.87 -9.52
N TYR A 29 -2.20 -12.59 -9.06
CA TYR A 29 -3.25 -13.61 -8.92
C TYR A 29 -3.64 -14.25 -10.24
N ARG A 30 -3.80 -13.47 -11.30
CA ARG A 30 -4.08 -14.03 -12.64
C ARG A 30 -2.97 -14.95 -13.12
N ARG A 31 -1.70 -14.56 -12.93
CA ARG A 31 -0.56 -15.40 -13.32
C ARG A 31 -0.49 -16.68 -12.49
N LEU A 32 -0.78 -16.61 -11.19
CA LEU A 32 -0.77 -17.77 -10.30
C LEU A 32 -1.89 -18.77 -10.62
N LEU A 33 -3.06 -18.28 -11.00
CA LEU A 33 -4.22 -19.10 -11.41
C LEU A 33 -4.20 -19.50 -12.89
N GLY A 34 -3.18 -19.10 -13.66
CA GLY A 34 -3.09 -19.38 -15.10
C GLY A 34 -4.17 -18.71 -15.95
N ILE A 35 -4.78 -17.62 -15.46
CA ILE A 35 -5.88 -16.94 -16.16
C ILE A 35 -5.33 -16.09 -17.31
N LEU A 36 -5.82 -16.36 -18.52
CA LEU A 36 -5.49 -15.63 -19.72
C LEU A 36 -6.40 -14.41 -19.88
N TYR A 37 -5.94 -13.44 -20.66
CA TYR A 37 -6.75 -12.26 -21.01
C TYR A 37 -8.04 -12.65 -21.76
N LYS A 38 -7.98 -13.72 -22.57
CA LYS A 38 -9.09 -14.24 -23.37
C LYS A 38 -10.22 -14.84 -22.54
N ASP A 39 -9.97 -15.16 -21.27
CA ASP A 39 -10.97 -15.78 -20.41
C ASP A 39 -12.03 -14.77 -19.93
N HIS A 40 -11.81 -13.46 -20.17
CA HIS A 40 -12.73 -12.36 -19.83
C HIS A 40 -13.23 -12.39 -18.36
N ILE A 41 -12.37 -12.86 -17.44
CA ILE A 41 -12.72 -13.04 -16.03
C ILE A 41 -12.62 -11.71 -15.27
N THR A 42 -13.69 -11.38 -14.54
CA THR A 42 -13.79 -10.19 -13.68
C THR A 42 -12.79 -10.26 -12.50
N ASN A 43 -12.43 -9.10 -11.95
CA ASN A 43 -11.52 -9.05 -10.80
C ASN A 43 -12.10 -9.75 -9.56
N GLU A 44 -13.41 -9.66 -9.37
CA GLU A 44 -14.13 -10.29 -8.25
C GLU A 44 -14.03 -11.82 -8.33
N GLU A 45 -14.21 -12.38 -9.53
CA GLU A 45 -14.10 -13.82 -9.72
C GLU A 45 -12.66 -14.31 -9.53
N VAL A 46 -11.66 -13.56 -9.98
CA VAL A 46 -10.24 -13.85 -9.68
C VAL A 46 -9.99 -13.84 -8.16
N SER A 47 -10.55 -12.87 -7.44
CA SER A 47 -10.44 -12.78 -5.96
C SER A 47 -11.10 -13.97 -5.27
N ARG A 48 -12.25 -14.43 -5.77
CA ARG A 48 -12.94 -15.62 -5.25
C ARG A 48 -12.12 -16.89 -5.48
N ARG A 49 -11.60 -17.08 -6.69
CA ARG A 49 -10.76 -18.25 -7.04
C ARG A 49 -9.50 -18.32 -6.20
N ILE A 50 -8.81 -17.20 -6.00
CA ILE A 50 -7.59 -17.19 -5.20
C ILE A 50 -7.87 -17.47 -3.72
N LYS A 51 -8.97 -16.96 -3.16
CA LYS A 51 -9.43 -17.30 -1.81
C LYS A 51 -9.74 -18.78 -1.65
N ASN A 52 -10.32 -19.42 -2.67
CA ASN A 52 -10.58 -20.86 -2.63
C ASN A 52 -9.30 -21.69 -2.77
N ALA A 53 -8.33 -21.22 -3.55
CA ALA A 53 -7.09 -21.96 -3.81
C ALA A 53 -6.09 -21.90 -2.64
N ILE A 54 -5.96 -20.75 -1.98
CA ILE A 54 -4.92 -20.50 -0.96
C ILE A 54 -5.53 -20.28 0.44
N GLY A 55 -6.86 -20.13 0.52
CA GLY A 55 -7.56 -19.79 1.74
C GLY A 55 -7.61 -18.27 2.01
N PRO A 56 -8.06 -17.87 3.21
CA PRO A 56 -8.11 -16.48 3.60
C PRO A 56 -6.70 -15.88 3.65
N HIS A 57 -6.50 -14.78 2.93
CA HIS A 57 -5.25 -14.03 2.92
C HIS A 57 -5.55 -12.53 3.04
N VAL A 58 -4.53 -11.78 3.44
CA VAL A 58 -4.62 -10.33 3.60
C VAL A 58 -4.17 -9.66 2.30
N ASP A 59 -4.99 -8.76 1.78
CA ASP A 59 -4.66 -7.95 0.59
C ASP A 59 -3.34 -7.19 0.79
N LEU A 60 -2.57 -7.07 -0.29
CA LEU A 60 -1.25 -6.42 -0.28
C LEU A 60 -1.32 -4.97 0.23
N LEU A 61 -2.35 -4.23 -0.18
CA LEU A 61 -2.56 -2.85 0.27
C LEU A 61 -2.79 -2.79 1.79
N THR A 62 -3.52 -3.75 2.34
CA THR A 62 -3.78 -3.84 3.79
C THR A 62 -2.48 -4.14 4.54
N ILE A 63 -1.63 -5.02 4.02
CA ILE A 63 -0.30 -5.30 4.59
C ILE A 63 0.56 -4.03 4.61
N VAL A 64 0.58 -3.27 3.51
CA VAL A 64 1.34 -2.01 3.43
C VAL A 64 0.85 -1.00 4.46
N ARG A 65 -0.48 -0.84 4.61
CA ARG A 65 -1.08 0.05 5.62
C ARG A 65 -0.73 -0.39 7.05
N GLN A 66 -0.83 -1.68 7.36
CA GLN A 66 -0.47 -2.23 8.67
C GLN A 66 1.01 -1.99 9.02
N ARG A 67 1.92 -2.24 8.07
CA ARG A 67 3.35 -1.98 8.25
C ARG A 67 3.63 -0.51 8.48
N LYS A 68 3.02 0.36 7.68
CA LYS A 68 3.13 1.81 7.84
C LYS A 68 2.65 2.29 9.21
N LEU A 69 1.52 1.78 9.71
CA LEU A 69 1.02 2.07 11.06
C LEU A 69 1.96 1.53 12.16
N LYS A 70 2.52 0.34 11.97
CA LYS A 70 3.50 -0.23 12.90
C LYS A 70 4.76 0.63 12.97
N TRP A 71 5.26 1.09 11.82
CA TRP A 71 6.40 2.01 11.73
C TRP A 71 6.10 3.36 12.39
N TYR A 72 4.90 3.92 12.15
CA TYR A 72 4.45 5.14 12.81
C TYR A 72 4.45 4.97 14.32
N GLY A 73 3.80 3.93 14.85
CA GLY A 73 3.76 3.66 16.27
C GLY A 73 5.14 3.42 16.90
N HIS A 74 6.07 2.82 16.15
CA HIS A 74 7.46 2.69 16.60
C HIS A 74 8.16 4.05 16.66
N THR A 75 8.03 4.85 15.61
CA THR A 75 8.65 6.19 15.49
C THR A 75 8.14 7.14 16.56
N THR A 76 6.83 7.20 16.81
CA THR A 76 6.22 8.08 17.81
C THR A 76 6.71 7.80 19.24
N ARG A 77 6.98 6.53 19.55
CA ARG A 77 7.52 6.09 20.86
C ARG A 77 9.04 6.29 20.98
N SER A 78 9.74 6.42 19.86
CA SER A 78 11.19 6.68 19.85
C SER A 78 11.50 8.16 20.07
N SER A 79 12.71 8.48 20.52
CA SER A 79 13.26 9.85 20.62
C SER A 79 14.32 10.16 19.56
N GLY A 80 14.35 9.39 18.46
CA GLY A 80 15.37 9.49 17.43
C GLY A 80 15.07 10.49 16.31
N LEU A 81 16.05 10.66 15.40
CA LEU A 81 15.95 11.54 14.22
C LEU A 81 14.70 11.28 13.36
N ALA A 82 14.25 10.03 13.26
CA ALA A 82 13.05 9.67 12.50
C ALA A 82 11.79 10.40 13.01
N LYS A 83 11.65 10.60 14.33
CA LYS A 83 10.54 11.34 14.91
C LYS A 83 10.63 12.83 14.60
N ILE A 84 11.82 13.41 14.75
CA ILE A 84 12.09 14.81 14.43
C ILE A 84 11.77 15.10 12.94
N ILE A 85 12.21 14.23 12.03
CA ILE A 85 11.97 14.37 10.58
C ILE A 85 10.48 14.22 10.26
N MET A 86 9.77 13.31 10.94
CA MET A 86 8.35 13.10 10.72
C MET A 86 7.55 14.35 11.13
N GLU A 87 7.82 14.88 12.32
CA GLU A 87 7.18 16.08 12.88
C GLU A 87 7.63 17.38 12.19
N ALA A 88 8.80 17.37 11.54
CA ALA A 88 9.33 18.53 10.84
C ALA A 88 8.39 18.97 9.71
N THR A 89 7.92 20.22 9.83
CA THR A 89 7.10 20.86 8.80
C THR A 89 8.01 21.74 7.95
N VAL A 90 8.11 21.42 6.65
CA VAL A 90 8.84 22.27 5.71
C VAL A 90 7.91 23.41 5.28
N ASN A 91 8.27 24.64 5.64
CA ASN A 91 7.53 25.83 5.22
C ASN A 91 7.71 26.07 3.72
N GLY A 92 6.61 25.98 2.97
CA GLY A 92 6.59 26.21 1.53
C GLY A 92 5.17 26.16 0.96
N GLY A 93 4.78 27.18 0.22
CA GLY A 93 3.48 27.25 -0.45
C GLY A 93 3.57 26.73 -1.88
N ARG A 94 2.57 25.96 -2.32
CA ARG A 94 2.35 25.62 -3.73
C ARG A 94 1.07 26.29 -4.20
N ARG A 95 1.08 26.94 -5.38
CA ARG A 95 -0.15 27.36 -6.05
C ARG A 95 -0.91 26.11 -6.52
N GLY A 96 -2.11 25.88 -6.00
CA GLY A 96 -2.96 24.71 -6.30
C GLY A 96 -3.02 23.67 -5.16
N ARG A 97 -3.50 22.45 -5.44
CA ARG A 97 -3.67 21.38 -4.44
C ARG A 97 -2.33 20.98 -3.82
N GLN A 98 -2.25 20.99 -2.49
CA GLN A 98 -1.09 20.48 -1.76
C GLN A 98 -0.89 18.98 -2.03
N LYS A 99 0.37 18.56 -2.14
CA LYS A 99 0.68 17.13 -2.22
C LYS A 99 0.30 16.47 -0.89
N LYS A 100 -0.26 15.27 -0.95
CA LYS A 100 -0.49 14.44 0.23
C LYS A 100 0.85 14.23 0.93
N ARG A 101 0.89 14.42 2.24
CA ARG A 101 2.05 14.14 3.10
C ARG A 101 1.99 12.69 3.56
N TRP A 102 3.13 12.17 4.00
CA TRP A 102 3.20 10.81 4.55
C TRP A 102 2.28 10.65 5.78
N GLU A 103 2.21 11.68 6.63
CA GLU A 103 1.39 11.73 7.85
C GLU A 103 -0.12 11.76 7.56
N ASP A 104 -0.53 12.33 6.43
CA ASP A 104 -1.96 12.41 6.05
C ASP A 104 -2.55 11.00 5.86
N ASN A 105 -1.72 9.99 5.59
CA ASN A 105 -2.15 8.59 5.48
C ASN A 105 -2.39 7.90 6.82
N ILE A 106 -1.98 8.50 7.94
CA ILE A 106 -2.17 7.94 9.29
C ILE A 106 -3.52 8.39 9.87
N ARG A 107 -4.04 9.53 9.40
CA ARG A 107 -5.29 10.14 9.88
C ARG A 107 -6.54 9.72 9.09
N GLU A 108 -6.35 9.06 7.94
CA GLU A 108 -7.42 8.44 7.12
C GLU A 108 -7.72 7.01 7.57
#